data_AF-A0A4Q3Y724-F1
#
_entry.id   AF-A0A4Q3Y724-F1
#
_cell.length_a   1.000
_cell.length_b   1.000
_cell.length_c   1.000
_cell.angle_alpha   90.00
_cell.angle_beta   90.00
_cell.angle_gamma   90.00
#
_symmetry.space_group_name_H-M   'P 1'
#
loop_
_entity.id
_entity.type
_entity.pdbx_description
1 polymer ?
#
loop_
_entity_poly.entity_id
_entity_poly.type
_entity_poly.pdbx_seq_one_letter_code
_entity_poly.pdbx_strand_id
1 'polypeptide(L)'
;MTKANVLKYLRTIHGWLGVIIVPWIIIIGATGFYLNHSRMVLGWFQGPDYSEEQLLTWEGAHQVDSVAAAAIAAQYWPDEPLPAPEAVTYHDFVAYQFDRPSGLVIVARESGHYYVKTDYSRRTYAPDGTLVDKERYWSRIFKELHTRGWLGGTLGRWLADITALSMVLFGMTGIVLWWLPRARKFRRALGLGN
;
A
#
# COMPACT_ATOMS: atom_id res chain seq x y z
N MET A 1 -0.96 -16.01 43.30
CA MET A 1 -1.29 -16.79 42.08
C MET A 1 -0.36 -18.00 42.01
N THR A 2 -0.87 -19.22 41.77
CA THR A 2 -0.01 -20.43 41.75
C THR A 2 0.80 -20.55 40.47
N LYS A 3 1.94 -21.27 40.49
CA LYS A 3 2.77 -21.53 39.29
C LYS A 3 1.98 -22.21 38.16
N ALA A 4 1.02 -23.06 38.51
CA ALA A 4 0.12 -23.71 37.56
C ALA A 4 -0.82 -22.69 36.88
N ASN A 5 -1.37 -21.76 37.67
CA ASN A 5 -2.22 -20.69 37.14
C ASN A 5 -1.41 -19.80 36.19
N VAL A 6 -0.19 -19.38 36.57
CA VAL A 6 0.70 -18.58 35.70
C VAL A 6 0.93 -19.25 34.36
N LEU A 7 1.25 -20.55 34.34
CA LEU A 7 1.48 -21.28 33.08
C LEU A 7 0.21 -21.39 32.22
N LYS A 8 -0.96 -21.58 32.85
CA LYS A 8 -2.26 -21.60 32.15
C LYS A 8 -2.52 -20.25 31.47
N TYR A 9 -2.36 -19.14 32.21
CA TYR A 9 -2.54 -17.79 31.66
C TYR A 9 -1.56 -17.49 30.52
N LEU A 10 -0.27 -17.82 30.67
CA LEU A 10 0.72 -17.60 29.61
C LEU A 10 0.36 -18.35 28.31
N ARG A 11 -0.11 -19.59 28.41
CA ARG A 11 -0.55 -20.36 27.23
C ARG A 11 -1.78 -19.76 26.57
N THR A 12 -2.76 -19.34 27.37
CA THR A 12 -3.98 -18.70 26.85
C THR A 12 -3.64 -17.38 26.15
N ILE A 13 -2.83 -16.52 26.77
CA ILE A 13 -2.40 -15.24 26.17
C ILE A 13 -1.61 -15.50 24.89
N HIS A 14 -0.63 -16.42 24.90
CA HIS A 14 0.14 -16.76 23.70
C HIS A 14 -0.74 -17.28 22.56
N GLY A 15 -1.72 -18.14 22.86
CA GLY A 15 -2.67 -18.65 21.88
C GLY A 15 -3.51 -17.54 21.23
N TRP A 16 -4.07 -16.63 22.04
CA TRP A 16 -4.86 -15.51 21.53
C TRP A 16 -4.01 -14.48 20.77
N LEU A 17 -2.80 -14.19 21.24
CA LEU A 17 -1.83 -13.37 20.48
C LEU A 17 -1.55 -14.00 19.12
N GLY A 18 -1.36 -15.32 19.06
CA GLY A 18 -1.20 -16.04 17.80
C GLY A 18 -2.36 -15.81 16.84
N VAL A 19 -3.60 -15.98 17.29
CA VAL A 19 -4.79 -15.76 16.45
C VAL A 19 -4.86 -14.31 15.92
N ILE A 20 -4.53 -13.33 16.75
CA ILE A 20 -4.56 -11.91 16.37
C ILE A 20 -3.44 -11.56 15.39
N ILE A 21 -2.24 -12.12 15.57
CA ILE A 21 -1.05 -11.76 14.79
C ILE A 21 -0.98 -12.51 13.45
N VAL A 22 -1.55 -13.72 13.35
CA VAL A 22 -1.46 -14.57 12.15
C VAL A 22 -1.88 -13.85 10.86
N PRO A 23 -3.02 -13.12 10.80
CA PRO A 23 -3.37 -12.36 9.61
C PRO A 23 -2.25 -11.39 9.19
N TRP A 24 -1.59 -10.76 10.15
CA TRP A 24 -0.52 -9.79 9.86
C TRP A 24 0.77 -10.46 9.43
N ILE A 25 1.12 -11.62 10.02
CA ILE A 25 2.23 -12.44 9.52
C ILE A 25 1.98 -12.84 8.07
N ILE A 26 0.75 -13.22 7.72
CA ILE A 26 0.39 -13.58 6.34
C ILE A 26 0.54 -12.37 5.42
N ILE A 27 0.01 -11.20 5.78
CA ILE A 27 0.13 -9.99 4.96
C ILE A 27 1.59 -9.56 4.80
N ILE A 28 2.34 -9.46 5.90
CA ILE A 28 3.75 -9.03 5.88
C ILE A 28 4.60 -10.05 5.12
N GLY A 29 4.35 -11.35 5.31
CA GLY A 29 5.04 -12.42 4.59
C GLY A 29 4.76 -12.40 3.08
N ALA A 30 3.49 -12.28 2.69
CA ALA A 30 3.10 -12.22 1.28
C ALA A 30 3.62 -10.95 0.58
N THR A 31 3.52 -9.80 1.25
CA THR A 31 4.05 -8.53 0.73
C THR A 31 5.58 -8.52 0.72
N GLY A 32 6.25 -9.15 1.68
CA GLY A 32 7.71 -9.31 1.70
C GLY A 32 8.19 -10.21 0.57
N PHE A 33 7.48 -11.31 0.31
CA PHE A 33 7.72 -12.17 -0.85
C PHE A 33 7.58 -11.39 -2.16
N TYR A 34 6.51 -10.59 -2.28
CA TYR A 34 6.34 -9.67 -3.41
C TYR A 34 7.52 -8.71 -3.56
N LEU A 35 7.99 -8.07 -2.48
CA LEU A 35 9.09 -7.11 -2.56
C LEU A 35 10.39 -7.77 -3.05
N ASN A 36 10.61 -9.04 -2.73
CA ASN A 36 11.76 -9.81 -3.20
C ASN A 36 11.59 -10.35 -4.64
N HIS A 37 10.36 -10.64 -5.04
CA HIS A 37 10.03 -11.28 -6.32
C HIS A 37 9.07 -10.42 -7.17
N SER A 38 9.27 -9.10 -7.17
CA SER A 38 8.29 -8.15 -7.71
C SER A 38 7.99 -8.37 -9.19
N ARG A 39 9.01 -8.67 -10.00
CA ARG A 39 8.85 -8.97 -11.43
C ARG A 39 7.96 -10.18 -11.68
N MET A 40 8.13 -11.24 -10.90
CA MET A 40 7.35 -12.47 -11.02
C MET A 40 5.89 -12.22 -10.68
N VAL A 41 5.62 -11.50 -9.59
CA VAL A 41 4.25 -11.25 -9.13
C VAL A 41 3.55 -10.19 -9.99
N LEU A 42 4.24 -9.11 -10.35
CA LEU A 42 3.67 -8.07 -11.22
C LEU A 42 3.34 -8.61 -12.62
N GLY A 43 4.11 -9.58 -13.13
CA GLY A 43 3.80 -10.24 -14.40
C GLY A 43 2.42 -10.92 -14.44
N TRP A 44 1.81 -11.22 -13.30
CA TRP A 44 0.43 -11.73 -13.24
C TRP A 44 -0.65 -10.63 -13.28
N PHE A 45 -0.26 -9.38 -13.02
CA PHE A 45 -1.16 -8.23 -12.92
C PHE A 45 -0.95 -7.17 -14.00
N GLN A 46 0.13 -7.26 -14.78
CA GLN A 46 0.37 -6.37 -15.91
C GLN A 46 -0.69 -6.65 -16.99
N GLY A 47 -1.52 -5.64 -17.25
CA GLY A 47 -2.43 -5.64 -18.38
C GLY A 47 -1.68 -5.46 -19.71
N PRO A 48 -2.39 -5.53 -20.85
CA PRO A 48 -1.78 -5.21 -22.14
C PRO A 48 -1.22 -3.78 -22.13
N ASP A 49 -0.04 -3.61 -22.73
CA ASP A 49 0.57 -2.29 -22.89
C ASP A 49 -0.33 -1.39 -23.75
N TYR A 50 -0.59 -0.17 -23.28
CA TYR A 50 -1.32 0.86 -23.99
C TYR A 50 -0.33 1.90 -24.52
N SER A 51 -0.37 2.21 -25.82
CA SER A 51 0.44 3.29 -26.39
C SER A 51 -0.31 4.62 -26.25
N GLU A 52 0.37 5.63 -25.70
CA GLU A 52 -0.17 6.98 -25.59
C GLU A 52 -0.05 7.77 -26.91
N GLU A 53 0.72 7.29 -27.89
CA GLU A 53 0.88 7.95 -29.19
C GLU A 53 -0.47 8.08 -29.94
N GLN A 54 -1.37 7.11 -29.78
CA GLN A 54 -2.69 7.16 -30.40
C GLN A 54 -3.58 8.29 -29.85
N LEU A 55 -3.25 8.87 -28.69
CA LEU A 55 -3.97 10.02 -28.12
C LEU A 55 -3.70 11.31 -28.90
N LEU A 56 -2.57 11.41 -29.57
CA LEU A 56 -2.25 12.55 -30.44
C LEU A 56 -3.16 12.61 -31.67
N THR A 57 -3.60 11.44 -32.14
CA THR A 57 -4.46 11.31 -33.32
C THR A 57 -5.91 10.95 -32.97
N TRP A 58 -6.28 11.00 -31.69
CA TRP A 58 -7.63 10.66 -31.23
C TRP A 58 -8.66 11.64 -31.80
N GLU A 59 -9.89 11.17 -32.02
CA GLU A 59 -10.96 12.06 -32.49
C GLU A 59 -11.28 13.12 -31.43
N GLY A 60 -11.10 14.40 -31.77
CA GLY A 60 -11.22 15.49 -30.81
C GLY A 60 -9.93 15.86 -30.09
N ALA A 61 -8.79 15.25 -30.43
CA ALA A 61 -7.49 15.74 -30.02
C ALA A 61 -7.25 17.16 -30.55
N HIS A 62 -6.98 18.09 -29.66
CA HIS A 62 -6.68 19.48 -30.00
C HIS A 62 -5.74 20.09 -28.97
N GLN A 63 -5.07 21.18 -29.34
CA GLN A 63 -4.24 21.90 -28.41
C GLN A 63 -5.08 22.58 -27.33
N VAL A 64 -4.64 22.43 -26.09
CA VAL A 64 -5.34 22.92 -24.90
C VAL A 64 -4.45 23.96 -24.21
N ASP A 65 -5.02 25.12 -23.90
CA ASP A 65 -4.38 26.16 -23.11
C ASP A 65 -4.60 25.92 -21.59
N SER A 66 -4.03 26.79 -20.75
CA SER A 66 -4.15 26.63 -19.30
C SER A 66 -5.60 26.78 -18.79
N VAL A 67 -6.45 27.53 -19.51
CA VAL A 67 -7.85 27.77 -19.10
C VAL A 67 -8.70 26.55 -19.40
N ALA A 68 -8.58 25.99 -20.60
CA ALA A 68 -9.25 24.77 -20.98
C ALA A 68 -8.75 23.56 -20.15
N ALA A 69 -7.46 23.49 -19.84
CA ALA A 69 -6.93 22.46 -18.93
C ALA A 69 -7.50 22.57 -17.51
N ALA A 70 -7.67 23.80 -16.99
CA ALA A 70 -8.34 24.02 -15.71
C ALA A 70 -9.81 23.60 -15.76
N ALA A 71 -10.53 23.85 -16.87
CA ALA A 71 -11.91 23.39 -17.02
C ALA A 71 -12.02 21.85 -16.98
N ILE A 72 -11.07 21.13 -17.58
CA ILE A 72 -11.00 19.66 -17.49
C ILE A 72 -10.73 19.21 -16.05
N ALA A 73 -9.75 19.82 -15.37
CA ALA A 73 -9.45 19.49 -13.98
C ALA A 73 -10.63 19.78 -13.03
N ALA A 74 -11.40 20.83 -13.29
CA ALA A 74 -12.56 21.23 -12.47
C ALA A 74 -13.66 20.17 -12.48
N GLN A 75 -13.80 19.40 -13.57
CA GLN A 75 -14.78 18.30 -13.65
C GLN A 75 -14.49 17.19 -12.62
N TYR A 76 -13.23 17.00 -12.24
CA TYR A 76 -12.81 15.99 -11.26
C TYR A 76 -12.85 16.50 -9.81
N TRP A 77 -12.83 17.83 -9.63
CA TRP A 77 -12.90 18.49 -8.34
C TRP A 77 -13.93 19.63 -8.36
N PRO A 78 -15.23 19.31 -8.48
CA PRO A 78 -16.27 20.32 -8.65
C PRO A 78 -16.44 21.24 -7.41
N ASP A 79 -16.05 20.74 -6.24
CA ASP A 79 -16.34 21.39 -4.95
C ASP A 79 -15.17 22.24 -4.40
N GLU A 80 -14.07 22.35 -5.15
CA GLU A 80 -12.85 23.03 -4.67
C GLU A 80 -12.32 24.06 -5.68
N PRO A 81 -11.89 25.26 -5.24
CA PRO A 81 -11.21 26.21 -6.12
C PRO A 81 -9.93 25.57 -6.64
N LEU A 82 -9.71 25.51 -7.96
CA LEU A 82 -8.50 24.90 -8.53
C LEU A 82 -7.24 25.71 -8.22
N PRO A 83 -6.08 25.04 -8.01
CA PRO A 83 -4.81 25.73 -7.89
C PRO A 83 -4.38 26.27 -9.26
N ALA A 84 -3.42 27.18 -9.29
CA ALA A 84 -2.79 27.58 -10.55
C ALA A 84 -2.09 26.37 -11.19
N PRO A 85 -2.19 26.20 -12.53
CA PRO A 85 -1.53 25.10 -13.22
C PRO A 85 -0.01 25.24 -13.19
N GLU A 86 0.68 24.15 -12.93
CA GLU A 86 2.12 24.03 -13.11
C GLU A 86 2.43 23.42 -14.49
N ALA A 87 3.33 24.05 -15.25
CA ALA A 87 3.77 23.49 -16.52
C ALA A 87 4.82 22.40 -16.26
N VAL A 88 4.53 21.17 -16.67
CA VAL A 88 5.40 20.01 -16.47
C VAL A 88 5.61 19.24 -17.77
N THR A 89 6.63 18.39 -17.81
CA THR A 89 6.73 17.34 -18.84
C THR A 89 6.35 16.02 -18.20
N TYR A 90 5.37 15.33 -18.77
CA TYR A 90 4.83 14.08 -18.25
C TYR A 90 4.61 13.09 -19.38
N HIS A 91 5.26 11.92 -19.30
CA HIS A 91 5.24 10.90 -20.36
C HIS A 91 5.60 11.50 -21.73
N ASP A 92 6.65 12.31 -21.79
CA ASP A 92 7.12 13.02 -22.99
C ASP A 92 6.16 14.08 -23.57
N PHE A 93 5.00 14.32 -22.94
CA PHE A 93 4.09 15.42 -23.29
C PHE A 93 4.35 16.64 -22.42
N VAL A 94 4.28 17.84 -23.02
CA VAL A 94 4.16 19.06 -22.24
C VAL A 94 2.73 19.15 -21.70
N ALA A 95 2.57 19.33 -20.40
CA ALA A 95 1.29 19.24 -19.71
C ALA A 95 1.09 20.35 -18.67
N TYR A 96 -0.18 20.58 -18.32
CA TYR A 96 -0.58 21.36 -17.16
C TYR A 96 -0.95 20.43 -16.01
N GLN A 97 -0.27 20.57 -14.88
CA GLN A 97 -0.50 19.79 -13.68
C GLN A 97 -1.25 20.63 -12.64
N PHE A 98 -2.24 20.00 -12.01
CA PHE A 98 -3.00 20.52 -10.89
C PHE A 98 -2.81 19.55 -9.71
N ASP A 99 -2.15 20.02 -8.66
CA ASP A 99 -1.83 19.21 -7.47
C ASP A 99 -2.81 19.51 -6.32
N ARG A 100 -3.29 18.45 -5.69
CA ARG A 100 -4.21 18.46 -4.54
C ARG A 100 -3.85 17.35 -3.55
N PRO A 101 -4.18 17.52 -2.26
CA PRO A 101 -4.09 16.42 -1.29
C PRO A 101 -4.89 15.17 -1.68
N SER A 102 -5.96 15.33 -2.46
CA SER A 102 -6.81 14.22 -2.95
C SER A 102 -6.26 13.51 -4.19
N GLY A 103 -5.30 14.11 -4.90
CA GLY A 103 -4.71 13.55 -6.10
C GLY A 103 -4.13 14.60 -7.05
N LEU A 104 -3.70 14.17 -8.23
CA LEU A 104 -3.21 15.05 -9.29
C LEU A 104 -4.07 14.89 -10.54
N VAL A 105 -4.31 16.00 -11.23
CA VAL A 105 -4.81 16.00 -12.61
C VAL A 105 -3.74 16.59 -13.50
N ILE A 106 -3.38 15.88 -14.57
CA ILE A 106 -2.35 16.29 -15.52
C ILE A 106 -2.99 16.29 -16.91
N VAL A 107 -3.01 17.43 -17.59
CA VAL A 107 -3.65 17.59 -18.91
C VAL A 107 -2.57 17.86 -19.95
N ALA A 108 -2.45 17.00 -20.96
CA ALA A 108 -1.49 17.17 -22.04
C ALA A 108 -1.91 18.32 -22.96
N ARG A 109 -0.96 19.21 -23.27
CA ARG A 109 -1.23 20.45 -24.04
C ARG A 109 -1.52 20.21 -25.50
N GLU A 110 -0.97 19.14 -26.07
CA GLU A 110 -0.99 18.93 -27.53
C GLU A 110 -2.26 18.27 -28.02
N SER A 111 -2.86 17.42 -27.20
CA SER A 111 -4.03 16.61 -27.56
C SER A 111 -5.20 16.77 -26.58
N GLY A 112 -5.00 17.31 -25.39
CA GLY A 112 -6.06 17.47 -24.40
C GLY A 112 -6.46 16.21 -23.64
N HIS A 113 -5.79 15.08 -23.91
CA HIS A 113 -5.91 13.90 -23.06
C HIS A 113 -5.38 14.21 -21.65
N TYR A 114 -5.81 13.46 -20.66
CA TYR A 114 -5.46 13.78 -19.28
C TYR A 114 -5.38 12.56 -18.37
N TYR A 115 -4.67 12.75 -17.28
CA TYR A 115 -4.38 11.74 -16.28
C TYR A 115 -4.99 12.18 -14.96
N VAL A 116 -5.68 11.26 -14.28
CA VAL A 116 -6.15 11.43 -12.91
C VAL A 116 -5.40 10.44 -12.03
N LYS A 117 -4.53 10.98 -11.18
CA LYS A 117 -3.63 10.20 -10.32
C LYS A 117 -4.04 10.32 -8.86
N THR A 118 -3.97 9.20 -8.17
CA THR A 118 -4.01 9.14 -6.72
C THR A 118 -2.72 8.49 -6.23
N ASP A 119 -2.58 8.34 -4.92
CA ASP A 119 -1.46 7.61 -4.35
C ASP A 119 -1.31 6.17 -4.85
N TYR A 120 -2.41 5.55 -5.33
CA TYR A 120 -2.44 4.12 -5.62
C TYR A 120 -2.84 3.78 -7.06
N SER A 121 -3.17 4.77 -7.89
CA SER A 121 -3.60 4.52 -9.26
C SER A 121 -3.41 5.72 -10.17
N ARG A 122 -3.29 5.45 -11.46
CA ARG A 122 -3.49 6.41 -12.56
C ARG A 122 -4.66 5.94 -13.40
N ARG A 123 -5.49 6.89 -13.81
CA ARG A 123 -6.47 6.72 -14.88
C ARG A 123 -6.10 7.65 -16.01
N THR A 124 -6.03 7.13 -17.22
CA THR A 124 -5.76 7.91 -18.43
C THR A 124 -7.05 8.05 -19.21
N TYR A 125 -7.37 9.26 -19.59
CA TYR A 125 -8.57 9.59 -20.34
C TYR A 125 -8.18 10.23 -21.67
N ALA A 126 -8.85 9.83 -22.74
CA ALA A 126 -8.70 10.46 -24.04
C ALA A 126 -9.31 11.88 -24.04
N PRO A 127 -9.06 12.69 -25.09
CA PRO A 127 -9.54 14.08 -25.17
C PRO A 127 -11.08 14.22 -25.08
N ASP A 128 -11.83 13.20 -25.50
CA ASP A 128 -13.29 13.12 -25.39
C ASP A 128 -13.79 12.70 -24.00
N GLY A 129 -12.88 12.42 -23.06
CA GLY A 129 -13.18 11.96 -21.71
C GLY A 129 -13.39 10.44 -21.57
N THR A 130 -13.17 9.65 -22.63
CA THR A 130 -13.23 8.18 -22.53
C THR A 130 -12.05 7.64 -21.71
N LEU A 131 -12.30 6.70 -20.80
CA LEU A 131 -11.24 6.05 -20.02
C LEU A 131 -10.52 5.02 -20.89
N VAL A 132 -9.24 5.26 -21.18
CA VAL A 132 -8.44 4.40 -22.06
C VAL A 132 -7.49 3.47 -21.31
N ASP A 133 -6.99 3.90 -20.15
CA ASP A 133 -6.10 3.09 -19.31
C ASP A 133 -6.37 3.28 -17.82
N LYS A 134 -6.10 2.22 -17.05
CA LYS A 134 -6.15 2.23 -15.59
C LYS A 134 -4.99 1.43 -15.02
N GLU A 135 -3.96 2.15 -14.60
CA GLU A 135 -2.82 1.57 -13.91
C GLU A 135 -3.02 1.59 -12.38
N ARG A 136 -2.76 0.47 -11.71
CA ARG A 136 -2.69 0.40 -10.24
C ARG A 136 -1.24 0.31 -9.80
N TYR A 137 -0.85 1.16 -8.85
CA TYR A 137 0.51 1.20 -8.31
C TYR A 137 0.70 0.11 -7.25
N TRP A 138 0.65 -1.16 -7.67
CA TRP A 138 0.78 -2.32 -6.80
C TRP A 138 2.05 -2.30 -5.95
N SER A 139 3.16 -1.81 -6.50
CA SER A 139 4.41 -1.67 -5.74
C SER A 139 4.25 -0.74 -4.53
N ARG A 140 3.51 0.37 -4.68
CA ARG A 140 3.24 1.29 -3.58
C ARG A 140 2.26 0.69 -2.58
N ILE A 141 1.17 0.08 -3.05
CA ILE A 141 0.19 -0.62 -2.21
C ILE A 141 0.89 -1.68 -1.33
N PHE A 142 1.67 -2.57 -1.94
CA PHE A 142 2.35 -3.64 -1.21
C PHE A 142 3.46 -3.12 -0.30
N LYS A 143 4.19 -2.08 -0.71
CA LYS A 143 5.17 -1.42 0.18
C LYS A 143 4.50 -0.82 1.41
N GLU A 144 3.38 -0.12 1.25
CA GLU A 144 2.66 0.45 2.38
C GLU A 144 2.07 -0.62 3.30
N LEU A 145 1.44 -1.66 2.74
CA LEU A 145 0.96 -2.80 3.53
C LEU A 145 2.10 -3.51 4.27
N HIS A 146 3.26 -3.69 3.65
CA HIS A 146 4.40 -4.34 4.29
C HIS A 146 4.97 -3.53 5.45
N THR A 147 5.08 -2.21 5.27
CA THR A 147 5.75 -1.32 6.22
C THR A 147 4.83 -0.84 7.34
N ARG A 148 3.54 -0.66 7.04
CA ARG A 148 2.55 -0.08 7.97
C ARG A 148 1.42 -1.05 8.34
N GLY A 149 1.32 -2.21 7.71
CA GLY A 149 0.20 -3.14 7.90
C GLY A 149 -1.15 -2.62 7.37
N TRP A 150 -1.20 -1.41 6.79
CA TRP A 150 -2.40 -0.74 6.33
C TRP A 150 -2.08 0.30 5.24
N LEU A 151 -3.10 0.72 4.49
CA LEU A 151 -2.98 1.78 3.48
C LEU A 151 -3.22 3.15 4.11
N GLY A 152 -2.20 4.01 4.07
CA GLY A 152 -2.27 5.40 4.52
C GLY A 152 -2.39 5.66 6.05
N GLY A 153 -2.17 6.93 6.40
CA GLY A 153 -2.68 7.57 7.61
C GLY A 153 -2.03 7.21 8.96
N THR A 154 -2.67 7.73 10.02
CA THR A 154 -2.27 7.52 11.41
C THR A 154 -2.66 6.12 11.92
N LEU A 155 -3.77 5.56 11.44
CA LEU A 155 -4.23 4.22 11.83
C LEU A 155 -3.20 3.13 11.48
N GLY A 156 -2.62 3.19 10.28
CA GLY A 156 -1.58 2.22 9.87
C GLY A 156 -0.36 2.27 10.79
N ARG A 157 0.06 3.45 11.23
CA ARG A 157 1.19 3.58 12.18
C ARG A 157 0.89 2.88 13.51
N TRP A 158 -0.29 3.12 14.08
CA TRP A 158 -0.70 2.45 15.32
C TRP A 158 -0.82 0.93 15.16
N LEU A 159 -1.38 0.46 14.04
CA LEU A 159 -1.47 -0.97 13.76
C LEU A 159 -0.08 -1.60 13.62
N ALA A 160 0.86 -0.93 12.96
CA ALA A 160 2.24 -1.38 12.83
C ALA A 160 2.92 -1.52 14.22
N ASP A 161 2.78 -0.52 15.09
CA ASP A 161 3.36 -0.54 16.44
C ASP A 161 2.78 -1.66 17.31
N ILE A 162 1.45 -1.83 17.29
CA ILE A 162 0.76 -2.91 18.01
C ILE A 162 1.23 -4.28 17.49
N THR A 163 1.37 -4.41 16.17
CA THR A 163 1.81 -5.65 15.53
C THR A 163 3.24 -5.98 15.93
N ALA A 164 4.16 -5.00 15.84
CA ALA A 164 5.55 -5.18 16.22
C ALA A 164 5.69 -5.59 17.70
N LEU A 165 5.01 -4.89 18.60
CA LEU A 165 5.00 -5.24 20.03
C LEU A 165 4.43 -6.65 20.25
N SER A 166 3.33 -6.97 19.57
CA SER A 166 2.67 -8.27 19.67
C SER A 166 3.57 -9.40 19.16
N MET A 167 4.30 -9.19 18.07
CA MET A 167 5.28 -10.17 17.54
C MET A 167 6.44 -10.40 18.51
N VAL A 168 6.97 -9.33 19.13
CA VAL A 168 8.03 -9.44 20.16
C VAL A 168 7.53 -10.22 21.38
N LEU A 169 6.35 -9.86 21.90
CA LEU A 169 5.72 -10.56 23.02
C LEU A 169 5.41 -12.03 22.67
N PHE A 170 4.91 -12.28 21.47
CA PHE A 170 4.63 -13.63 20.97
C PHE A 170 5.90 -14.48 20.90
N GLY A 171 7.00 -13.93 20.36
CA GLY A 171 8.31 -14.60 20.32
C GLY A 171 8.85 -14.90 21.71
N MET A 172 8.85 -13.92 22.62
CA MET A 172 9.32 -14.11 23.99
C MET A 172 8.49 -15.14 24.76
N THR A 173 7.15 -15.05 24.68
CA THR A 173 6.26 -16.01 25.34
C THR A 173 6.42 -17.41 24.76
N GLY A 174 6.64 -17.53 23.44
CA GLY A 174 6.97 -18.80 22.78
C GLY A 174 8.25 -19.44 23.33
N ILE A 175 9.34 -18.66 23.45
CA ILE A 175 10.62 -19.12 24.01
C ILE A 175 10.43 -19.58 25.47
N VAL A 176 9.73 -18.79 26.28
CA VAL A 176 9.46 -19.13 27.69
C VAL A 176 8.66 -20.42 27.81
N LEU A 177 7.59 -20.56 27.03
CA LEU A 177 6.76 -21.77 27.02
C LEU A 177 7.51 -23.00 26.52
N TRP A 178 8.46 -22.82 25.60
CA TRP A 178 9.33 -23.89 25.09
C TRP A 178 10.41 -24.31 26.10
N TRP A 179 11.00 -23.34 26.82
CA TRP A 179 12.11 -23.56 27.75
C TRP A 179 11.67 -24.09 29.11
N LEU A 180 10.60 -23.55 29.70
CA LEU A 180 10.11 -23.94 31.04
C LEU A 180 9.96 -25.46 31.26
N PRO A 181 9.33 -26.24 30.36
CA PRO A 181 9.23 -27.69 30.53
C PRO A 181 10.59 -28.39 30.40
N ARG A 182 11.50 -27.89 29.56
CA ARG A 182 12.85 -28.46 29.35
C ARG A 182 13.76 -28.20 30.55
N ALA A 183 13.78 -26.98 31.06
CA ALA A 183 14.56 -26.62 32.24
C ALA A 183 14.13 -27.42 33.49
N ARG A 184 12.83 -27.70 33.63
CA ARG A 184 12.30 -28.57 34.70
C ARG A 184 12.80 -30.01 34.58
N LYS A 185 12.82 -30.56 33.36
CA LYS A 185 13.37 -31.91 33.12
C LYS A 185 14.87 -31.95 33.43
N PHE A 186 15.62 -30.94 32.99
CA PHE A 186 17.06 -30.85 33.21
C PHE A 186 17.43 -30.72 34.69
N ARG A 187 16.73 -29.86 35.44
CA ARG A 187 16.94 -29.73 36.90
C ARG A 187 16.63 -31.02 37.67
N ARG A 188 15.61 -31.77 37.27
CA ARG A 188 15.30 -33.09 37.86
C ARG A 188 16.42 -34.10 37.56
N ALA A 189 16.94 -34.09 36.34
CA ALA A 189 18.06 -34.97 35.95
C ALA A 189 19.36 -34.66 36.70
N LEU A 190 19.59 -33.40 37.06
CA LEU A 190 20.76 -32.96 37.85
C LEU A 190 20.61 -33.12 39.37
N GLY A 191 19.49 -33.65 39.87
CA GLY A 191 19.25 -33.75 41.33
C GLY A 191 19.08 -32.40 42.05
N LEU A 192 18.98 -31.28 41.30
CA LEU A 192 18.82 -29.91 41.83
C LEU A 192 17.33 -29.54 42.05
N GLY A 193 16.48 -30.55 42.24
CA GLY A 193 15.05 -30.38 42.49
C GLY A 193 14.72 -30.88 43.88
N ASN A 194 14.47 -29.97 44.82
CA ASN A 194 13.65 -30.26 46.00
C ASN A 194 12.26 -30.74 45.56
#